data_AF-A0A939Z0Y6-F1
#
_entry.id   AF-A0A939Z0Y6-F1
#
_cell.length_a   1.000
_cell.length_b   1.000
_cell.length_c   1.000
_cell.angle_alpha   90.00
_cell.angle_beta   90.00
_cell.angle_gamma   90.00
#
_symmetry.space_group_name_H-M   'P 1'
#
loop_
_entity.id
_entity.type
_entity.pdbx_description
1 polymer ?
#
loop_
_entity_poly.entity_id
_entity_poly.type
_entity_poly.pdbx_seq_one_letter_code
_entity_poly.pdbx_strand_id
1 'polypeptide(L)'
;MKKLSLLLALMMLLSGVSVTALAEEGGKAAPFSSYDEVNAAIAIIPAEGEQIELGYLNGTTEILTVDGLQFKDLNGNGELDVYEDWRADVEDRVKDLYDQMTLAERAGLFYHVNTCGNPAGVDFADSGNMFGLEADYGTPETPADGPQANPAFATKSMWYYLNELNITTHLDNTNGTPAQQIVYHNAMQALAECTRLGVPVVISNDRQYNAWGGMIDTAHDAFGAANDPELSEKLWTAYSLESRAVGIHVVLHPSSQELGSWNGEDPEYAGTMTRTEVNAIQVEGGTEACMKHFIARGGDSSFQNARSDAQTV
;
A
#
# COMPACT_ATOMS: atom_id res chain seq x y z
N MET A 1 52.45 -39.55 -28.41
CA MET A 1 52.70 -38.09 -28.44
C MET A 1 51.58 -37.32 -29.14
N LYS A 2 51.17 -37.61 -30.39
CA LYS A 2 50.12 -36.87 -31.11
C LYS A 2 48.73 -36.78 -30.43
N LYS A 3 48.31 -37.82 -29.69
CA LYS A 3 47.01 -37.81 -28.97
C LYS A 3 47.03 -36.94 -27.69
N LEU A 4 48.19 -36.78 -27.07
CA LEU A 4 48.37 -35.95 -25.87
C LEU A 4 48.38 -34.47 -26.26
N SER A 5 48.98 -34.15 -27.41
CA SER A 5 48.99 -32.81 -28.02
C SER A 5 47.58 -32.31 -28.35
N LEU A 6 46.71 -33.20 -28.86
CA LEU A 6 45.33 -32.87 -29.20
C LEU A 6 44.49 -32.60 -27.95
N LEU A 7 44.70 -33.37 -26.87
CA LEU A 7 44.01 -33.20 -25.60
C LEU A 7 44.40 -31.87 -24.93
N LEU A 8 45.69 -31.52 -24.96
CA LEU A 8 46.19 -30.26 -24.41
C LEU A 8 45.68 -29.05 -25.22
N ALA A 9 45.60 -29.17 -26.55
CA ALA A 9 45.02 -28.14 -27.40
C ALA A 9 43.52 -27.95 -27.14
N LEU A 10 42.76 -29.03 -26.93
CA LEU A 10 41.34 -28.94 -26.57
C LEU A 10 41.13 -28.29 -25.19
N MET A 11 41.97 -28.63 -24.20
CA MET A 11 41.91 -28.02 -22.88
C MET A 11 42.27 -26.52 -22.90
N MET A 12 43.23 -26.13 -23.74
CA MET A 12 43.58 -24.71 -23.93
C MET A 12 42.48 -23.93 -24.67
N LEU A 13 41.80 -24.56 -25.64
CA LEU A 13 40.62 -24.01 -26.31
C LEU A 13 39.43 -23.85 -25.35
N LEU A 14 39.23 -24.79 -24.42
CA LEU A 14 38.20 -24.70 -23.38
C LEU A 14 38.53 -23.67 -22.29
N SER A 15 39.80 -23.41 -22.00
CA SER A 15 40.21 -22.32 -21.08
C SER A 15 40.15 -20.92 -21.69
N GLY A 16 40.02 -20.82 -23.02
CA GLY A 16 39.83 -19.56 -23.76
C GLY A 16 38.37 -19.15 -23.93
N VAL A 17 37.44 -20.04 -23.60
CA VAL A 17 36.03 -19.67 -23.42
C VAL A 17 35.92 -19.17 -21.99
N SER A 18 36.20 -17.89 -21.79
CA SER A 18 35.61 -17.18 -20.67
C SER A 18 34.09 -17.34 -20.81
N VAL A 19 33.52 -18.32 -20.11
CA VAL A 19 32.13 -18.20 -19.70
C VAL A 19 32.15 -16.96 -18.85
N THR A 20 31.82 -15.83 -19.46
CA THR A 20 31.27 -14.72 -18.70
C THR A 20 30.05 -15.34 -18.05
N ALA A 21 30.21 -15.81 -16.82
CA ALA A 21 29.17 -15.64 -15.84
C ALA A 21 28.97 -14.13 -15.81
N LEU A 22 28.10 -13.65 -16.71
CA LEU A 22 27.35 -12.46 -16.45
C LEU A 22 26.63 -12.84 -15.17
N ALA A 23 27.22 -12.47 -14.04
CA ALA A 23 26.41 -11.90 -13.00
C ALA A 23 25.69 -10.76 -13.72
N GLU A 24 24.50 -11.05 -14.25
CA GLU A 24 23.49 -10.03 -14.32
C GLU A 24 23.39 -9.53 -12.88
N GLU A 25 24.10 -8.44 -12.58
CA GLU A 25 23.44 -7.33 -11.93
C GLU A 25 22.30 -6.93 -12.88
N GLY A 26 21.27 -7.78 -12.93
CA GLY A 26 20.04 -7.48 -13.63
C GLY A 26 19.48 -6.33 -12.84
N GLY A 27 19.63 -5.11 -13.36
CA GLY A 27 18.81 -4.01 -12.87
C GLY A 27 17.39 -4.53 -12.85
N LYS A 28 16.77 -4.57 -11.67
CA LYS A 28 15.44 -5.15 -11.48
C LYS A 28 14.52 -4.46 -12.50
N ALA A 29 14.15 -5.17 -13.56
CA ALA A 29 13.20 -4.62 -14.53
C ALA A 29 11.84 -4.55 -13.85
N ALA A 30 11.08 -3.47 -14.08
CA ALA A 30 9.69 -3.45 -13.65
C ALA A 30 8.95 -4.58 -14.40
N PRO A 31 8.21 -5.44 -13.69
CA PRO A 31 7.46 -6.54 -14.29
C PRO A 31 6.31 -6.04 -15.19
N PHE A 32 5.91 -4.79 -15.00
CA PHE A 32 4.92 -4.09 -15.81
C PHE A 32 5.44 -2.71 -16.22
N SER A 33 5.03 -2.25 -17.41
CA SER A 33 5.37 -0.93 -17.94
C SER A 33 4.14 -0.04 -18.18
N SER A 34 2.94 -0.62 -18.07
CA SER A 34 1.67 0.09 -18.27
C SER A 34 0.53 -0.48 -17.44
N TYR A 35 -0.51 0.33 -17.24
CA TYR A 35 -1.73 -0.08 -16.55
C TYR A 35 -2.52 -1.16 -17.30
N ASP A 36 -2.47 -1.16 -18.64
CA ASP A 36 -3.17 -2.16 -19.47
C ASP A 36 -2.53 -3.55 -19.29
N GLU A 37 -1.21 -3.62 -19.18
CA GLU A 37 -0.48 -4.88 -18.87
C GLU A 37 -0.88 -5.42 -17.50
N VAL A 38 -0.95 -4.56 -16.48
CA VAL A 38 -1.41 -4.95 -15.14
C VAL A 38 -2.84 -5.48 -15.20
N ASN A 39 -3.77 -4.71 -15.78
CA ASN A 39 -5.19 -5.08 -15.81
C ASN A 39 -5.42 -6.39 -16.59
N ALA A 40 -4.64 -6.65 -17.65
CA ALA A 40 -4.71 -7.89 -18.40
C ALA A 40 -4.17 -9.11 -17.62
N ALA A 41 -3.26 -8.88 -16.65
CA ALA A 41 -2.70 -9.94 -15.82
C ALA A 41 -3.59 -10.33 -14.64
N ILE A 42 -4.45 -9.44 -14.14
CA ILE A 42 -5.32 -9.73 -12.99
C ILE A 42 -6.28 -10.87 -13.33
N ALA A 43 -6.21 -11.94 -12.56
CA ALA A 43 -7.06 -13.11 -12.64
C ALA A 43 -7.62 -13.47 -11.25
N ILE A 44 -8.73 -14.20 -11.22
CA ILE A 44 -9.41 -14.62 -9.99
C ILE A 44 -9.65 -16.13 -10.03
N ILE A 45 -9.26 -16.80 -8.95
CA ILE A 45 -9.73 -18.13 -8.59
C ILE A 45 -10.98 -17.91 -7.71
N PRO A 46 -12.18 -18.32 -8.15
CA PRO A 46 -13.40 -18.08 -7.39
C PRO A 46 -13.45 -18.94 -6.11
N ALA A 47 -14.18 -18.46 -5.11
CA ALA A 47 -14.47 -19.27 -3.93
C ALA A 47 -15.37 -20.48 -4.31
N GLU A 48 -14.93 -21.70 -3.96
CA GLU A 48 -15.69 -22.94 -4.19
C GLU A 48 -15.39 -23.97 -3.09
N GLY A 49 -16.42 -24.38 -2.34
CA GLY A 49 -16.25 -25.32 -1.22
C GLY A 49 -15.36 -24.73 -0.12
N GLU A 50 -14.21 -25.36 0.13
CA GLU A 50 -13.21 -24.88 1.09
C GLU A 50 -12.24 -23.85 0.47
N GLN A 51 -12.22 -23.69 -0.85
CA GLN A 51 -11.38 -22.72 -1.55
C GLN A 51 -11.88 -21.29 -1.28
N ILE A 52 -10.99 -20.40 -0.82
CA ILE A 52 -11.26 -18.96 -0.75
C ILE A 52 -11.08 -18.31 -2.13
N GLU A 53 -11.72 -17.15 -2.33
CA GLU A 53 -11.44 -16.33 -3.51
C GLU A 53 -9.99 -15.82 -3.46
N LEU A 54 -9.25 -16.00 -4.57
CA LEU A 54 -7.87 -15.55 -4.69
C LEU A 54 -7.70 -14.76 -5.99
N GLY A 55 -7.47 -13.45 -5.87
CA GLY A 55 -6.99 -12.64 -6.99
C GLY A 55 -5.48 -12.76 -7.13
N TYR A 56 -4.93 -12.95 -8.32
CA TYR A 56 -3.49 -13.11 -8.58
C TYR A 56 -3.09 -12.51 -9.94
N LEU A 57 -1.79 -12.36 -10.18
CA LEU A 57 -1.26 -11.91 -11.47
C LEU A 57 -0.90 -13.11 -12.37
N ASN A 58 -1.74 -13.40 -13.35
CA ASN A 58 -1.51 -14.48 -14.30
C ASN A 58 -0.22 -14.25 -15.12
N GLY A 59 0.64 -15.26 -15.14
CA GLY A 59 1.96 -15.20 -15.78
C GLY A 59 3.05 -14.52 -14.94
N THR A 60 2.74 -14.06 -13.73
CA THR A 60 3.70 -13.49 -12.79
C THR A 60 3.71 -14.27 -11.47
N THR A 61 2.54 -14.46 -10.86
CA THR A 61 2.38 -15.18 -9.60
C THR A 61 2.08 -16.65 -9.89
N GLU A 62 2.95 -17.55 -9.44
CA GLU A 62 2.71 -18.99 -9.56
C GLU A 62 1.64 -19.44 -8.56
N ILE A 63 0.81 -20.40 -8.97
CA ILE A 63 -0.25 -20.96 -8.14
C ILE A 63 0.09 -22.41 -7.80
N LEU A 64 0.28 -22.67 -6.50
CA LEU A 64 0.51 -24.00 -5.97
C LEU A 64 -0.81 -24.72 -5.75
N THR A 65 -0.80 -26.04 -5.92
CA THR A 65 -1.94 -26.90 -5.56
C THR A 65 -1.52 -27.86 -4.45
N VAL A 66 -2.11 -27.68 -3.26
CA VAL A 66 -1.84 -28.49 -2.07
C VAL A 66 -3.17 -28.95 -1.49
N ASP A 67 -3.32 -30.26 -1.26
CA ASP A 67 -4.56 -30.88 -0.77
C ASP A 67 -5.82 -30.57 -1.60
N GLY A 68 -5.65 -30.24 -2.88
CA GLY A 68 -6.76 -29.86 -3.78
C GLY A 68 -7.20 -28.39 -3.65
N LEU A 69 -6.49 -27.59 -2.85
CA LEU A 69 -6.68 -26.15 -2.69
C LEU A 69 -5.54 -25.38 -3.40
N GLN A 70 -5.81 -24.13 -3.75
CA GLN A 70 -4.91 -23.25 -4.48
C GLN A 70 -4.32 -22.18 -3.56
N PHE A 71 -3.03 -21.87 -3.76
CA PHE A 71 -2.25 -20.91 -2.98
C PHE A 71 -1.33 -20.11 -3.90
N LYS A 72 -1.06 -18.86 -3.55
CA LYS A 72 -0.05 -18.05 -4.25
C LYS A 72 1.33 -18.40 -3.72
N ASP A 73 2.25 -18.73 -4.61
CA ASP A 73 3.68 -18.71 -4.31
C ASP A 73 4.17 -17.27 -4.49
N LEU A 74 4.16 -16.50 -3.41
CA LEU A 74 4.44 -15.07 -3.40
C LEU A 74 5.95 -14.79 -3.49
N ASN A 75 6.79 -15.70 -3.01
CA ASN A 75 8.25 -15.55 -3.10
C ASN A 75 8.89 -16.33 -4.27
N GLY A 76 8.11 -17.15 -4.98
CA GLY A 76 8.53 -17.91 -6.16
C GLY A 76 9.47 -19.07 -5.85
N ASN A 77 9.39 -19.67 -4.66
CA ASN A 77 10.30 -20.74 -4.24
C ASN A 77 9.79 -22.16 -4.57
N GLY A 78 8.55 -22.29 -5.06
CA GLY A 78 7.92 -23.56 -5.42
C GLY A 78 7.42 -24.40 -4.24
N GLU A 79 7.44 -23.86 -3.02
CA GLU A 79 7.00 -24.49 -1.78
C GLU A 79 5.90 -23.63 -1.13
N LEU A 80 4.92 -24.26 -0.47
CA LEU A 80 3.89 -23.51 0.26
C LEU A 80 4.46 -23.07 1.62
N ASP A 81 4.90 -21.83 1.71
CA ASP A 81 5.33 -21.24 2.97
C ASP A 81 4.15 -20.99 3.92
N VAL A 82 4.43 -20.94 5.24
CA VAL A 82 3.37 -20.74 6.24
C VAL A 82 2.68 -19.39 6.02
N TYR A 83 3.43 -18.32 5.69
CA TYR A 83 2.81 -17.01 5.45
C TYR A 83 1.89 -16.97 4.22
N GLU A 84 2.09 -17.86 3.25
CA GLU A 84 1.28 -18.00 2.03
C GLU A 84 0.05 -18.89 2.25
N ASP A 85 0.09 -19.77 3.24
CA ASP A 85 -1.03 -20.64 3.61
C ASP A 85 -2.13 -19.85 4.32
N TRP A 86 -3.17 -19.48 3.57
CA TRP A 86 -4.33 -18.76 4.10
C TRP A 86 -5.15 -19.56 5.13
N ARG A 87 -4.87 -20.85 5.31
CA ARG A 87 -5.49 -21.71 6.35
C ARG A 87 -4.80 -21.57 7.71
N ALA A 88 -3.55 -21.09 7.73
CA ALA A 88 -2.76 -20.97 8.95
C ALA A 88 -3.21 -19.77 9.80
N ASP A 89 -2.94 -19.85 11.11
CA ASP A 89 -3.22 -18.78 12.06
C ASP A 89 -2.42 -17.50 11.72
N VAL A 90 -3.04 -16.33 11.89
CA VAL A 90 -2.42 -15.04 11.53
C VAL A 90 -1.08 -14.83 12.23
N GLU A 91 -0.96 -15.19 13.50
CA GLU A 91 0.30 -15.04 14.25
C GLU A 91 1.43 -15.90 13.69
N ASP A 92 1.12 -17.13 13.25
CA ASP A 92 2.10 -18.02 12.63
C ASP A 92 2.54 -17.48 11.27
N ARG A 93 1.59 -16.96 10.48
CA ARG A 93 1.86 -16.31 9.18
C ARG A 93 2.72 -15.07 9.33
N VAL A 94 2.41 -14.21 10.30
CA VAL A 94 3.18 -12.99 10.61
C VAL A 94 4.60 -13.36 11.03
N LYS A 95 4.73 -14.35 11.92
CA LYS A 95 6.04 -14.80 12.39
C LYS A 95 6.89 -15.36 11.26
N ASP A 96 6.32 -16.25 10.44
CA ASP A 96 7.02 -16.85 9.30
C ASP A 96 7.48 -15.77 8.30
N LEU A 97 6.58 -14.88 7.88
CA LEU A 97 6.92 -13.75 7.01
C LEU A 97 8.05 -12.89 7.60
N TYR A 98 7.94 -12.50 8.88
CA TYR A 98 8.92 -11.67 9.54
C TYR A 98 10.30 -12.34 9.61
N ASP A 99 10.35 -13.64 9.88
CA ASP A 99 11.58 -14.41 9.93
C ASP A 99 12.26 -14.53 8.55
N GLN A 100 11.49 -14.52 7.46
CA GLN A 100 11.99 -14.51 6.09
C GLN A 100 12.43 -13.12 5.59
N MET A 101 12.05 -12.03 6.27
CA MET A 101 12.45 -10.67 5.89
C MET A 101 13.93 -10.37 6.20
N THR A 102 14.57 -9.66 5.29
CA THR A 102 15.84 -8.98 5.49
C THR A 102 15.68 -7.79 6.44
N LEU A 103 16.79 -7.28 6.97
CA LEU A 103 16.77 -6.07 7.82
C LEU A 103 16.20 -4.85 7.07
N ALA A 104 16.44 -4.72 5.77
CA ALA A 104 15.94 -3.62 4.96
C ALA A 104 14.42 -3.68 4.78
N GLU A 105 13.87 -4.85 4.51
CA GLU A 105 12.41 -5.05 4.43
C GLU A 105 11.74 -4.77 5.77
N ARG A 106 12.32 -5.23 6.88
CA ARG A 106 11.82 -4.92 8.24
C ARG A 106 11.85 -3.43 8.53
N ALA A 107 12.90 -2.71 8.09
CA ALA A 107 12.99 -1.27 8.26
C ALA A 107 11.90 -0.53 7.45
N GLY A 108 11.61 -1.01 6.23
CA GLY A 108 10.57 -0.46 5.36
C GLY A 108 9.17 -0.45 5.99
N LEU A 109 8.86 -1.44 6.83
CA LEU A 109 7.58 -1.52 7.57
C LEU A 109 7.33 -0.33 8.52
N PHE A 110 8.37 0.38 8.97
CA PHE A 110 8.23 1.52 9.87
C PHE A 110 7.94 2.85 9.15
N TYR A 111 7.98 2.85 7.81
CA TYR A 111 7.73 4.04 7.03
C TYR A 111 6.31 4.04 6.49
N HIS A 112 5.64 5.17 6.71
CA HIS A 112 4.37 5.53 6.09
C HIS A 112 4.61 6.82 5.31
N VAL A 113 4.55 6.75 3.98
CA VAL A 113 4.91 7.87 3.10
C VAL A 113 3.71 8.29 2.27
N ASN A 114 3.63 9.56 1.88
CA ASN A 114 2.68 9.95 0.83
C ASN A 114 3.04 9.20 -0.45
N THR A 115 2.04 8.90 -1.29
CA THR A 115 2.31 8.31 -2.61
C THR A 115 3.30 9.19 -3.38
N CYS A 116 4.33 8.55 -3.94
CA CYS A 116 5.51 9.19 -4.53
C CYS A 116 6.22 10.26 -3.67
N GLY A 117 5.99 10.33 -2.36
CA GLY A 117 6.61 11.29 -1.44
C GLY A 117 6.01 12.70 -1.45
N ASN A 118 4.95 12.96 -2.23
CA ASN A 118 4.40 14.30 -2.41
C ASN A 118 3.12 14.52 -1.59
N PRO A 119 3.10 15.43 -0.58
CA PRO A 119 1.90 15.73 0.20
C PRO A 119 0.82 16.47 -0.59
N ALA A 120 1.15 17.09 -1.73
CA ALA A 120 0.18 17.80 -2.58
C ALA A 120 -0.61 16.87 -3.52
N GLY A 121 -0.31 15.57 -3.51
CA GLY A 121 -0.86 14.58 -4.43
C GLY A 121 0.01 14.36 -5.66
N VAL A 122 -0.24 13.25 -6.35
CA VAL A 122 0.51 12.77 -7.51
C VAL A 122 -0.46 12.54 -8.66
N ASP A 123 -0.02 12.81 -9.89
CA ASP A 123 -0.74 12.42 -11.09
C ASP A 123 -0.20 11.08 -11.62
N PHE A 124 -0.95 10.01 -11.39
CA PHE A 124 -0.63 8.68 -11.92
C PHE A 124 -1.05 8.49 -13.38
N ALA A 125 -1.67 9.49 -14.04
CA ALA A 125 -1.80 9.46 -15.49
C ALA A 125 -0.43 9.49 -16.17
N ASP A 126 0.57 10.13 -15.55
CA ASP A 126 1.98 9.91 -15.89
C ASP A 126 2.43 8.57 -15.32
N SER A 127 2.49 7.56 -16.18
CA SER A 127 2.77 6.17 -15.79
C SER A 127 4.15 5.98 -15.19
N GLY A 128 5.11 6.87 -15.41
CA GLY A 128 6.42 6.70 -14.78
C GLY A 128 6.44 7.07 -13.29
N ASN A 129 5.45 7.80 -12.78
CA ASN A 129 5.22 7.90 -11.33
C ASN A 129 4.89 6.53 -10.72
N MET A 130 4.32 5.61 -11.52
CA MET A 130 4.08 4.23 -11.09
C MET A 130 5.27 3.32 -11.39
N PHE A 131 5.69 3.24 -12.66
CA PHE A 131 6.59 2.20 -13.18
C PHE A 131 8.04 2.64 -13.40
N GLY A 132 8.38 3.92 -13.18
CA GLY A 132 9.75 4.41 -13.39
C GLY A 132 10.76 3.70 -12.48
N LEU A 133 11.94 3.35 -12.98
CA LEU A 133 12.96 2.62 -12.20
C LEU A 133 13.93 3.53 -11.45
N GLU A 134 13.96 4.81 -11.81
CA GLU A 134 14.93 5.77 -11.31
C GLU A 134 14.53 6.34 -9.95
N ALA A 135 15.54 6.68 -9.14
CA ALA A 135 15.35 7.24 -7.82
C ALA A 135 14.62 8.59 -7.84
N ASP A 136 14.84 9.41 -8.86
CA ASP A 136 14.21 10.72 -9.00
C ASP A 136 13.42 10.71 -10.31
N TYR A 137 12.14 10.38 -10.21
CA TYR A 137 11.21 10.45 -11.33
C TYR A 137 10.30 11.67 -11.13
N GLY A 138 10.38 12.63 -12.05
CA GLY A 138 9.51 13.80 -12.04
C GLY A 138 9.92 14.88 -11.03
N THR A 139 10.95 15.66 -11.37
CA THR A 139 10.75 17.11 -11.37
C THR A 139 10.47 17.51 -12.82
N PRO A 140 9.20 17.56 -13.29
CA PRO A 140 8.92 18.45 -14.40
C PRO A 140 9.44 19.82 -13.96
N GLU A 141 10.18 20.52 -14.82
CA GLU A 141 10.33 21.96 -14.68
C GLU A 141 8.93 22.50 -14.46
N THR A 142 8.62 22.87 -13.22
CA THR A 142 7.31 23.41 -12.89
C THR A 142 7.20 24.66 -13.77
N PRO A 143 6.10 24.85 -14.53
CA PRO A 143 5.90 26.11 -15.24
C PRO A 143 6.16 27.24 -14.25
N ALA A 144 6.86 28.29 -14.68
CA ALA A 144 7.36 29.36 -13.81
C ALA A 144 6.29 30.00 -12.88
N ASP A 145 5.01 29.76 -13.17
CA ASP A 145 3.84 30.30 -12.47
C ASP A 145 3.00 29.25 -11.70
N GLY A 146 3.44 27.99 -11.56
CA GLY A 146 2.80 26.96 -10.74
C GLY A 146 3.46 26.80 -9.35
N PRO A 147 2.78 26.21 -8.35
CA PRO A 147 3.41 25.94 -7.05
C PRO A 147 4.63 25.05 -7.28
N GLN A 148 5.82 25.60 -7.08
CA GLN A 148 7.09 24.91 -7.31
C GLN A 148 7.08 23.59 -6.53
N ALA A 149 7.50 22.50 -7.19
CA ALA A 149 7.81 21.26 -6.49
C ALA A 149 8.72 21.60 -5.31
N ASN A 150 8.23 21.38 -4.09
CA ASN A 150 8.98 21.73 -2.90
C ASN A 150 10.25 20.86 -2.88
N PRO A 151 11.46 21.43 -3.01
CA PRO A 151 12.70 20.66 -3.06
C PRO A 151 12.96 19.88 -1.75
N ALA A 152 12.14 20.08 -0.70
CA ALA A 152 12.17 19.29 0.52
C ALA A 152 11.62 17.86 0.35
N PHE A 153 10.87 17.56 -0.71
CA PHE A 153 10.27 16.23 -0.94
C PHE A 153 10.74 15.67 -2.29
N ALA A 154 11.75 14.80 -2.27
CA ALA A 154 12.21 14.10 -3.47
C ALA A 154 11.14 13.10 -3.93
N THR A 155 10.53 13.35 -5.09
CA THR A 155 9.53 12.46 -5.68
C THR A 155 10.20 11.21 -6.26
N LYS A 156 9.72 10.03 -5.87
CA LYS A 156 10.18 8.73 -6.42
C LYS A 156 8.99 7.95 -6.94
N SER A 157 9.20 7.08 -7.93
CA SER A 157 8.12 6.23 -8.43
C SER A 157 7.65 5.23 -7.37
N MET A 158 6.43 4.71 -7.52
CA MET A 158 5.93 3.62 -6.68
C MET A 158 6.78 2.37 -6.79
N TRP A 159 7.24 2.02 -8.00
CA TRP A 159 8.18 0.93 -8.18
C TRP A 159 9.41 1.09 -7.29
N TYR A 160 10.01 2.28 -7.22
CA TYR A 160 11.20 2.53 -6.42
C TYR A 160 10.92 2.41 -4.91
N TYR A 161 9.82 2.99 -4.43
CA TYR A 161 9.42 2.87 -3.02
C TYR A 161 9.24 1.40 -2.59
N LEU A 162 8.66 0.58 -3.45
CA LEU A 162 8.42 -0.84 -3.16
C LEU A 162 9.68 -1.69 -3.29
N ASN A 163 10.43 -1.54 -4.40
CA ASN A 163 11.52 -2.46 -4.75
C ASN A 163 12.88 -2.09 -4.17
N GLU A 164 13.14 -0.79 -3.95
CA GLU A 164 14.43 -0.30 -3.46
C GLU A 164 14.36 0.14 -2.00
N LEU A 165 13.22 0.71 -1.56
CA LEU A 165 13.04 1.16 -0.19
C LEU A 165 12.24 0.19 0.69
N ASN A 166 11.59 -0.83 0.10
CA ASN A 166 10.74 -1.82 0.79
C ASN A 166 9.58 -1.18 1.58
N ILE A 167 9.07 -0.03 1.14
CA ILE A 167 7.99 0.70 1.82
C ILE A 167 6.65 0.29 1.21
N THR A 168 5.87 -0.47 1.98
CA THR A 168 4.56 -0.99 1.56
C THR A 168 3.38 -0.25 2.18
N THR A 169 3.58 0.78 3.01
CA THR A 169 2.46 1.57 3.56
C THR A 169 2.48 3.00 3.03
N HIS A 170 1.36 3.42 2.44
CA HIS A 170 1.26 4.69 1.73
C HIS A 170 0.01 5.48 2.12
N LEU A 171 0.15 6.80 2.24
CA LEU A 171 -0.96 7.75 2.30
C LEU A 171 -1.29 8.20 0.88
N ASP A 172 -2.45 7.78 0.39
CA ASP A 172 -2.92 8.15 -0.94
C ASP A 172 -3.65 9.49 -0.97
N ASN A 173 -3.04 10.41 -1.74
CA ASN A 173 -3.54 11.74 -1.99
C ASN A 173 -3.77 11.98 -3.50
N THR A 174 -4.06 10.92 -4.27
CA THR A 174 -4.16 11.03 -5.73
C THR A 174 -5.52 11.55 -6.18
N ASN A 175 -5.54 12.41 -7.20
CA ASN A 175 -6.78 12.90 -7.78
C ASN A 175 -7.25 11.97 -8.91
N GLY A 176 -8.53 12.07 -9.28
CA GLY A 176 -9.11 11.31 -10.38
C GLY A 176 -10.51 10.81 -10.06
N THR A 177 -11.03 9.99 -10.97
CA THR A 177 -12.30 9.27 -10.81
C THR A 177 -12.12 7.96 -10.07
N PRO A 178 -13.17 7.37 -9.46
CA PRO A 178 -13.08 6.07 -8.79
C PRO A 178 -12.52 4.95 -9.69
N ALA A 179 -12.90 4.95 -10.97
CA ALA A 179 -12.37 3.98 -11.95
C ALA A 179 -10.86 4.12 -12.16
N GLN A 180 -10.31 5.33 -12.17
CA GLN A 180 -8.87 5.54 -12.26
C GLN A 180 -8.16 5.06 -10.99
N GLN A 181 -8.74 5.31 -9.82
CA GLN A 181 -8.18 4.85 -8.54
C GLN A 181 -8.04 3.33 -8.48
N ILE A 182 -9.07 2.60 -8.90
CA ILE A 182 -9.02 1.14 -8.98
C ILE A 182 -7.84 0.68 -9.83
N VAL A 183 -7.64 1.31 -11.00
CA VAL A 183 -6.52 0.99 -11.89
C VAL A 183 -5.17 1.28 -11.24
N TYR A 184 -5.02 2.44 -10.57
CA TYR A 184 -3.77 2.83 -9.92
C TYR A 184 -3.46 1.96 -8.71
N HIS A 185 -4.43 1.70 -7.84
CA HIS A 185 -4.25 0.85 -6.67
C HIS A 185 -3.98 -0.60 -7.06
N ASN A 186 -4.62 -1.12 -8.10
CA ASN A 186 -4.28 -2.43 -8.65
C ASN A 186 -2.83 -2.48 -9.16
N ALA A 187 -2.34 -1.42 -9.80
CA ALA A 187 -0.94 -1.34 -10.21
C ALA A 187 0.03 -1.28 -9.03
N MET A 188 -0.30 -0.55 -7.96
CA MET A 188 0.50 -0.56 -6.73
C MET A 188 0.57 -1.96 -6.11
N GLN A 189 -0.58 -2.64 -6.00
CA GLN A 189 -0.62 -4.03 -5.51
C GLN A 189 0.17 -4.96 -6.41
N ALA A 190 0.05 -4.82 -7.73
CA ALA A 190 0.77 -5.67 -8.67
C ALA A 190 2.29 -5.51 -8.54
N LEU A 191 2.77 -4.27 -8.41
CA LEU A 191 4.18 -4.01 -8.16
C LEU A 191 4.68 -4.59 -6.83
N ALA A 192 3.83 -4.59 -5.80
CA ALA A 192 4.16 -5.13 -4.48
C ALA A 192 4.17 -6.67 -4.48
N GLU A 193 3.20 -7.31 -5.16
CA GLU A 193 3.15 -8.77 -5.34
C GLU A 193 4.38 -9.29 -6.08
N CYS A 194 5.03 -8.46 -6.92
CA CYS A 194 6.27 -8.82 -7.61
C CYS A 194 7.55 -8.60 -6.80
N THR A 195 7.46 -8.10 -5.56
CA THR A 195 8.62 -8.01 -4.67
C THR A 195 8.98 -9.39 -4.14
N ARG A 196 10.18 -9.53 -3.55
CA ARG A 196 10.74 -10.84 -3.13
C ARG A 196 9.81 -11.68 -2.24
N LEU A 197 9.00 -11.06 -1.40
CA LEU A 197 8.06 -11.73 -0.49
C LEU A 197 6.59 -11.43 -0.82
N GLY A 198 6.33 -10.73 -1.93
CA GLY A 198 4.98 -10.35 -2.35
C GLY A 198 4.15 -9.61 -1.29
N VAL A 199 4.78 -8.86 -0.37
CA VAL A 199 4.07 -8.17 0.72
C VAL A 199 3.20 -7.06 0.14
N PRO A 200 1.87 -7.10 0.33
CA PRO A 200 0.95 -6.18 -0.34
C PRO A 200 1.08 -4.75 0.19
N VAL A 201 0.59 -3.79 -0.60
CA VAL A 201 0.53 -2.39 -0.19
C VAL A 201 -0.64 -2.15 0.76
N VAL A 202 -0.41 -1.44 1.85
CA VAL A 202 -1.48 -0.85 2.67
C VAL A 202 -1.67 0.59 2.23
N ILE A 203 -2.84 0.86 1.66
CA ILE A 203 -3.23 2.19 1.20
C ILE A 203 -4.12 2.82 2.27
N SER A 204 -3.70 3.97 2.76
CA SER A 204 -4.48 4.81 3.67
C SER A 204 -4.95 6.08 2.98
N ASN A 205 -6.02 6.70 3.44
CA ASN A 205 -6.43 8.03 2.98
C ASN A 205 -6.86 8.92 4.15
N ASP A 206 -6.87 10.23 3.92
CA ASP A 206 -7.36 11.23 4.88
C ASP A 206 -8.46 12.13 4.29
N ARG A 207 -9.16 11.63 3.26
CA ARG A 207 -10.07 12.44 2.46
C ARG A 207 -11.48 12.35 3.01
N GLN A 208 -11.92 13.48 3.57
CA GLN A 208 -13.27 13.71 4.10
C GLN A 208 -14.17 14.53 3.16
N TYR A 209 -13.56 15.43 2.38
CA TYR A 209 -14.25 16.38 1.50
C TYR A 209 -13.24 16.91 0.47
N ASN A 210 -13.56 16.88 -0.83
CA ASN A 210 -12.91 17.77 -1.79
C ASN A 210 -14.01 18.51 -2.53
N ALA A 211 -14.11 19.81 -2.23
CA ALA A 211 -15.18 20.73 -2.59
C ALA A 211 -15.34 21.00 -4.11
N TRP A 212 -14.86 20.11 -4.96
CA TRP A 212 -15.26 19.88 -6.35
C TRP A 212 -14.53 18.62 -6.82
N GLY A 213 -15.23 17.48 -6.86
CA GLY A 213 -14.71 16.20 -7.36
C GLY A 213 -14.27 15.18 -6.31
N GLY A 214 -14.53 15.39 -5.01
CA GLY A 214 -14.35 14.37 -3.98
C GLY A 214 -15.15 13.10 -4.30
N MET A 215 -14.49 11.94 -4.27
CA MET A 215 -15.07 10.66 -4.70
C MET A 215 -15.99 10.03 -3.64
N ILE A 216 -15.71 10.33 -2.37
CA ILE A 216 -16.36 9.74 -1.18
C ILE A 216 -16.49 10.88 -0.18
N ASP A 217 -17.69 11.07 0.37
CA ASP A 217 -18.05 12.23 1.20
C ASP A 217 -18.31 11.81 2.66
N THR A 218 -17.71 12.52 3.62
CA THR A 218 -18.06 12.42 5.05
C THR A 218 -18.49 13.78 5.59
N ALA A 219 -19.77 13.90 5.96
CA ALA A 219 -20.30 15.11 6.57
C ALA A 219 -20.01 15.19 8.08
N HIS A 220 -18.74 15.13 8.46
CA HIS A 220 -18.28 14.92 9.84
C HIS A 220 -18.83 15.95 10.86
N ASP A 221 -18.81 17.25 10.52
CA ASP A 221 -19.39 18.33 11.34
C ASP A 221 -20.90 18.17 11.57
N ALA A 222 -21.60 17.59 10.60
CA ALA A 222 -23.05 17.45 10.66
C ALA A 222 -23.47 16.32 11.62
N PHE A 223 -22.61 15.34 11.91
CA PHE A 223 -22.97 14.18 12.74
C PHE A 223 -23.17 14.57 14.21
N GLY A 224 -22.21 15.30 14.78
CA GLY A 224 -22.32 15.81 16.15
C GLY A 224 -23.49 16.78 16.31
N ALA A 225 -23.70 17.68 15.34
CA ALA A 225 -24.80 18.64 15.35
C ALA A 225 -26.19 17.97 15.20
N ALA A 226 -26.28 16.90 14.39
CA ALA A 226 -27.52 16.15 14.21
C ALA A 226 -27.94 15.40 15.48
N ASN A 227 -26.97 15.04 16.34
CA ASN A 227 -27.18 14.21 17.52
C ASN A 227 -27.94 12.91 17.20
N ASP A 228 -27.57 12.26 16.10
CA ASP A 228 -28.24 11.07 15.57
C ASP A 228 -27.20 9.97 15.29
N PRO A 229 -26.95 9.07 16.26
CA PRO A 229 -26.01 7.97 16.10
C PRO A 229 -26.37 7.01 14.97
N GLU A 230 -27.67 6.79 14.70
CA GLU A 230 -28.12 5.90 13.62
C GLU A 230 -27.80 6.49 12.25
N LEU A 231 -27.94 7.81 12.10
CA LEU A 231 -27.53 8.52 10.90
C LEU A 231 -26.00 8.47 10.71
N SER A 232 -25.24 8.70 11.78
CA SER A 232 -23.77 8.63 11.75
C SER A 232 -23.28 7.24 11.33
N GLU A 233 -23.85 6.18 11.91
CA GLU A 233 -23.53 4.79 11.56
C GLU A 233 -23.76 4.52 10.06
N LYS A 234 -24.90 4.95 9.51
CA LYS A 234 -25.20 4.76 8.07
C LYS A 234 -24.21 5.46 7.16
N LEU A 235 -23.83 6.69 7.49
CA LEU A 235 -22.96 7.50 6.62
C LEU A 235 -21.50 7.04 6.71
N TRP A 236 -21.01 6.67 7.89
CA TRP A 236 -19.68 6.07 8.04
C TRP A 236 -19.57 4.69 7.41
N THR A 237 -20.63 3.88 7.48
CA THR A 237 -20.69 2.59 6.78
C THR A 237 -20.57 2.80 5.27
N ALA A 238 -21.34 3.75 4.70
CA ALA A 238 -21.26 4.07 3.27
C ALA A 238 -19.86 4.56 2.87
N TYR A 239 -19.30 5.50 3.64
CA TYR A 239 -17.93 5.99 3.42
C TYR A 239 -16.89 4.86 3.42
N SER A 240 -16.98 3.94 4.37
CA SER A 240 -16.05 2.84 4.52
C SER A 240 -16.13 1.86 3.35
N LEU A 241 -17.34 1.46 2.96
CA LEU A 241 -17.56 0.54 1.83
C LEU A 241 -17.15 1.18 0.49
N GLU A 242 -17.43 2.46 0.28
CA GLU A 242 -16.99 3.20 -0.91
C GLU A 242 -15.46 3.33 -0.95
N SER A 243 -14.82 3.55 0.20
CA SER A 243 -13.35 3.62 0.31
C SER A 243 -12.73 2.28 -0.02
N ARG A 244 -13.31 1.21 0.52
CA ARG A 244 -12.83 -0.15 0.25
C ARG A 244 -13.01 -0.53 -1.23
N ALA A 245 -14.12 -0.13 -1.85
CA ALA A 245 -14.41 -0.41 -3.26
C ALA A 245 -13.40 0.18 -4.23
N VAL A 246 -12.71 1.26 -3.86
CA VAL A 246 -11.62 1.84 -4.66
C VAL A 246 -10.23 1.34 -4.25
N GLY A 247 -10.10 0.42 -3.29
CA GLY A 247 -8.82 -0.19 -2.89
C GLY A 247 -8.15 0.43 -1.67
N ILE A 248 -8.82 1.30 -0.92
CA ILE A 248 -8.31 1.82 0.35
C ILE A 248 -8.45 0.75 1.44
N HIS A 249 -7.49 0.68 2.35
CA HIS A 249 -7.43 -0.29 3.44
C HIS A 249 -7.68 0.37 4.79
N VAL A 250 -7.13 1.57 4.99
CA VAL A 250 -7.22 2.31 6.25
C VAL A 250 -7.75 3.70 5.95
N VAL A 251 -8.77 4.13 6.66
CA VAL A 251 -9.19 5.53 6.65
C VAL A 251 -8.59 6.22 7.88
N LEU A 252 -8.01 7.40 7.71
CA LEU A 252 -7.43 8.16 8.82
C LEU A 252 -8.53 8.84 9.66
N HIS A 253 -9.53 8.08 10.06
CA HIS A 253 -10.78 8.49 10.71
C HIS A 253 -11.24 7.45 11.73
N PRO A 254 -12.11 7.83 12.69
CA PRO A 254 -12.71 9.16 12.86
C PRO A 254 -11.86 10.12 13.69
N SER A 255 -12.16 11.42 13.56
CA SER A 255 -11.60 12.47 14.44
C SER A 255 -12.48 12.76 15.68
N SER A 256 -13.41 11.85 15.97
CA SER A 256 -14.54 12.04 16.89
C SER A 256 -14.24 12.18 18.36
N GLN A 257 -13.04 11.79 18.77
CA GLN A 257 -12.51 12.05 20.11
C GLN A 257 -12.04 13.49 20.31
N GLU A 258 -11.99 14.33 19.27
CA GLU A 258 -11.58 15.74 19.39
C GLU A 258 -12.67 16.60 20.04
N LEU A 259 -12.53 16.83 21.34
CA LEU A 259 -13.48 17.59 22.16
C LEU A 259 -13.59 19.05 21.71
N GLY A 260 -14.80 19.49 21.40
CA GLY A 260 -15.09 20.84 20.91
C GLY A 260 -14.83 21.02 19.42
N SER A 261 -14.52 19.95 18.67
CA SER A 261 -14.43 19.99 17.21
C SER A 261 -15.70 19.42 16.57
N TRP A 262 -15.85 18.09 16.53
CA TRP A 262 -16.83 17.43 15.65
C TRP A 262 -18.09 16.97 16.39
N ASN A 263 -17.90 16.17 17.45
CA ASN A 263 -18.99 15.66 18.28
C ASN A 263 -19.28 16.54 19.50
N GLY A 264 -18.87 17.81 19.45
CA GLY A 264 -19.04 18.77 20.55
C GLY A 264 -18.07 18.55 21.71
N GLU A 265 -18.35 19.21 22.84
CA GLU A 265 -17.44 19.30 24.00
C GLU A 265 -17.70 18.28 25.11
N ASP A 266 -18.81 17.55 25.05
CA ASP A 266 -19.16 16.54 26.04
C ASP A 266 -18.35 15.25 25.82
N PRO A 267 -17.43 14.88 26.73
CA PRO A 267 -16.59 13.70 26.57
C PRO A 267 -17.35 12.37 26.60
N GLU A 268 -18.49 12.29 27.30
CA GLU A 268 -19.29 11.06 27.33
C GLU A 268 -19.98 10.83 25.97
N TYR A 269 -20.53 11.91 25.42
CA TYR A 269 -21.13 11.88 24.10
C TYR A 269 -20.08 11.63 23.00
N ALA A 270 -18.93 12.31 23.03
CA ALA A 270 -17.83 12.10 22.10
C ALA A 270 -17.31 10.65 22.13
N GLY A 271 -17.26 10.02 23.32
CA GLY A 271 -16.92 8.61 23.47
C GLY A 271 -17.97 7.68 22.85
N THR A 272 -19.27 8.00 23.03
CA THR A 272 -20.38 7.25 22.43
C THR A 272 -20.32 7.30 20.90
N MET A 273 -20.16 8.51 20.34
CA MET A 273 -20.06 8.69 18.90
C MET A 273 -18.82 8.03 18.33
N THR A 274 -17.64 8.24 18.93
CA THR A 274 -16.39 7.57 18.49
C THR A 274 -16.56 6.06 18.39
N ARG A 275 -17.20 5.42 19.36
CA ARG A 275 -17.47 3.98 19.31
C ARG A 275 -18.38 3.60 18.13
N THR A 276 -19.48 4.33 17.94
CA THR A 276 -20.42 4.10 16.83
C THR A 276 -19.71 4.21 15.48
N GLU A 277 -18.91 5.26 15.31
CA GLU A 277 -18.24 5.55 14.04
C GLU A 277 -17.11 4.57 13.73
N VAL A 278 -16.31 4.17 14.72
CA VAL A 278 -15.29 3.13 14.54
C VAL A 278 -15.93 1.81 14.11
N ASN A 279 -17.02 1.39 14.77
CA ASN A 279 -17.71 0.17 14.38
C ASN A 279 -18.32 0.27 12.97
N ALA A 280 -18.83 1.45 12.59
CA ALA A 280 -19.37 1.70 11.26
C ALA A 280 -18.29 1.72 10.16
N ILE A 281 -17.07 2.14 10.50
CA ILE A 281 -15.93 2.06 9.58
C ILE A 281 -15.49 0.60 9.45
N GLN A 282 -15.28 -0.12 10.56
CA GLN A 282 -14.78 -1.50 10.58
C GLN A 282 -15.87 -2.56 10.36
N VAL A 283 -16.84 -2.27 9.49
CA VAL A 283 -17.85 -3.24 9.07
C VAL A 283 -17.23 -4.34 8.20
N GLU A 284 -17.92 -5.47 8.06
CA GLU A 284 -17.52 -6.50 7.09
C GLU A 284 -17.43 -5.92 5.67
N GLY A 285 -16.30 -6.13 5.01
CA GLY A 285 -16.02 -5.55 3.69
C GLY A 285 -15.71 -4.05 3.69
N GLY A 286 -15.55 -3.43 4.86
CA GLY A 286 -15.14 -2.04 5.03
C GLY A 286 -13.62 -1.85 5.11
N THR A 287 -13.24 -0.72 5.69
CA THR A 287 -11.85 -0.29 5.95
C THR A 287 -11.51 -0.36 7.43
N GLU A 288 -10.22 -0.33 7.74
CA GLU A 288 -9.74 -0.16 9.10
C GLU A 288 -9.81 1.32 9.53
N ALA A 289 -10.22 1.55 10.77
CA ALA A 289 -10.28 2.89 11.35
C ALA A 289 -8.94 3.29 11.98
N CYS A 290 -8.59 4.57 11.86
CA CYS A 290 -7.52 5.20 12.63
C CYS A 290 -8.08 6.38 13.42
N MET A 291 -8.45 6.11 14.67
CA MET A 291 -8.88 7.13 15.63
C MET A 291 -7.78 8.15 15.87
N LYS A 292 -8.06 9.44 15.60
CA LYS A 292 -7.05 10.49 15.70
C LYS A 292 -7.58 11.86 16.13
N HIS A 293 -6.80 12.74 16.71
CA HIS A 293 -5.38 12.64 16.95
C HIS A 293 -5.15 12.30 18.41
N PHE A 294 -4.40 11.23 18.68
CA PHE A 294 -4.13 10.84 20.05
C PHE A 294 -3.25 11.93 20.74
N ILE A 295 -3.66 12.54 21.84
CA ILE A 295 -4.94 12.37 22.56
C ILE A 295 -5.90 13.54 22.29
N ALA A 296 -7.11 13.22 21.81
CA ALA A 296 -8.30 14.06 21.76
C ALA A 296 -8.04 15.56 21.45
N ARG A 297 -7.35 15.85 20.35
CA ARG A 297 -6.99 17.20 19.88
C ARG A 297 -8.22 18.01 19.46
N GLY A 298 -8.97 18.60 20.38
CA GLY A 298 -10.13 19.44 20.03
C GLY A 298 -10.08 20.87 20.56
N GLY A 299 -10.76 21.77 19.84
CA GLY A 299 -11.38 23.04 20.31
C GLY A 299 -10.51 24.14 20.96
N ASP A 300 -10.55 25.33 20.35
CA ASP A 300 -10.48 26.70 20.92
C ASP A 300 -9.22 27.19 21.67
N SER A 301 -8.34 26.33 22.15
CA SER A 301 -7.15 26.73 22.89
C SER A 301 -5.85 26.40 22.14
N SER A 302 -4.96 27.38 21.99
CA SER A 302 -3.62 27.13 21.44
C SER A 302 -2.78 26.33 22.43
N PHE A 303 -2.75 25.02 22.22
CA PHE A 303 -1.84 24.11 22.92
C PHE A 303 -0.48 23.97 22.20
N GLN A 304 -0.07 24.95 21.38
CA GLN A 304 1.26 25.00 20.74
C GLN A 304 2.42 24.82 21.76
N ASN A 305 2.15 25.17 23.02
CA ASN A 305 3.08 25.05 24.13
C ASN A 305 2.78 23.87 25.07
N ALA A 306 1.74 23.07 24.81
CA ALA A 306 1.56 21.83 25.54
C ALA A 306 2.73 20.89 25.25
N ARG A 307 3.19 20.21 26.28
CA ARG A 307 4.24 19.19 26.22
C ARG A 307 3.66 17.95 26.85
N SER A 308 3.89 16.79 26.24
CA SER A 308 3.63 15.54 26.94
C SER A 308 4.64 15.40 28.09
N ASP A 309 4.30 14.64 29.12
CA ASP A 309 5.26 14.32 30.19
C ASP A 309 6.53 13.64 29.63
N ALA A 310 6.41 12.93 28.50
CA ALA A 310 7.53 12.31 27.80
C ALA A 310 8.51 13.32 27.15
N GLN A 311 8.12 14.59 26.97
CA GLN A 311 9.00 15.67 26.51
C GLN A 311 9.68 16.44 27.66
N THR A 312 9.44 16.05 28.92
CA THR A 312 10.04 16.69 30.11
C THR A 312 11.28 15.97 30.65
N VAL A 313 11.76 14.94 29.96
CA VAL A 313 13.01 14.20 30.24
C VAL A 313 14.11 14.54 29.25
#